data_AF-A0A7X3SKP2-F1
#
_entry.id   AF-A0A7X3SKP2-F1
#
_cell.length_a   1.000
_cell.length_b   1.000
_cell.length_c   1.000
_cell.angle_alpha   90.00
_cell.angle_beta   90.00
_cell.angle_gamma   90.00
#
_symmetry.space_group_name_H-M   'P 1'
#
loop_
_entity.id
_entity.type
_entity.pdbx_description
1 polymer ?
#
loop_
_entity_poly.entity_id
_entity_poly.type
_entity_poly.pdbx_seq_one_letter_code
_entity_poly.pdbx_strand_id
1 'polypeptide(L)' 'MDIEGAEYQSLLGALKTIKKYRPKLAICLYHKPEDIIEIPHIILSINPDYKLAIRHYTTCNWETVLYAY' A
#
# COMPACT_ATOMS: atom_id res chain seq x y z
N MET A 1 0.68 -1.02 -7.46
CA MET A 1 1.74 -0.02 -7.36
C MET A 1 2.95 -0.78 -6.90
N ASP A 2 3.94 -0.78 -7.76
CA ASP A 2 5.14 -1.57 -7.71
C ASP A 2 6.23 -0.66 -8.28
N ILE A 3 7.04 -0.07 -7.40
CA ILE A 3 7.96 1.02 -7.75
C ILE A 3 9.28 0.89 -6.99
N GLU A 4 9.73 -0.35 -6.79
CA GLU A 4 11.08 -0.69 -6.34
C GLU A 4 11.48 0.04 -5.03
N GLY A 5 10.57 0.08 -4.05
CA GLY A 5 10.81 0.64 -2.71
C GLY A 5 10.41 2.11 -2.54
N ALA A 6 9.83 2.74 -3.55
CA ALA A 6 9.32 4.10 -3.47
C ALA A 6 7.83 4.20 -3.07
N GLU A 7 7.18 3.10 -2.67
CA GLU A 7 5.74 2.98 -2.39
C GLU A 7 5.28 4.01 -1.36
N TYR A 8 5.97 4.11 -0.23
CA TYR A 8 5.64 5.06 0.83
C TYR A 8 5.69 6.52 0.35
N GLN A 9 6.74 6.89 -0.39
CA GLN A 9 6.89 8.25 -0.93
C GLN A 9 5.82 8.56 -1.99
N SER A 10 5.44 7.57 -2.80
CA SER A 10 4.38 7.74 -3.79
C SER A 10 2.99 7.88 -3.15
N LEU A 11 2.74 7.20 -2.03
CA LEU A 11 1.52 7.40 -1.24
C LEU A 11 1.45 8.81 -0.64
N LEU A 12 2.57 9.34 -0.12
CA LEU A 12 2.67 10.73 0.34
C LEU A 12 2.37 11.72 -0.80
N GLY A 13 2.97 11.52 -1.97
CA GLY A 13 2.72 12.35 -3.16
C GLY A 13 1.27 12.28 -3.65
N ALA A 14 0.61 11.13 -3.50
CA ALA A 14 -0.76 10.89 -3.93
C ALA A 14 -1.83 11.20 -2.86
N LEU A 15 -1.44 11.70 -1.68
CA LEU A 15 -2.35 11.86 -0.53
C LEU A 15 -3.64 12.62 -0.86
N LYS A 16 -3.54 13.75 -1.58
CA LYS A 16 -4.72 14.56 -1.97
C LYS A 16 -5.68 13.77 -2.87
N THR A 17 -5.14 12.98 -3.79
CA THR A 17 -5.91 12.15 -4.73
C THR A 17 -6.59 11.01 -3.98
N ILE A 18 -5.87 10.29 -3.12
CA ILE A 18 -6.40 9.17 -2.35
C ILE A 18 -7.50 9.65 -1.40
N LYS A 19 -7.28 10.77 -0.70
CA LYS A 19 -8.27 11.35 0.22
C LYS A 19 -9.54 11.82 -0.50
N LYS A 20 -9.40 12.43 -1.69
CA LYS A 20 -10.53 12.97 -2.46
C LYS A 20 -11.36 11.89 -3.14
N TYR A 21 -10.71 10.94 -3.81
CA TYR A 21 -11.40 10.00 -4.70
C TYR A 21 -11.60 8.61 -4.11
N ARG A 22 -10.96 8.30 -2.96
CA ARG A 22 -11.05 7.00 -2.28
C ARG A 22 -10.89 5.79 -3.21
N PRO A 23 -9.86 5.77 -4.08
CA PRO A 23 -9.70 4.69 -5.05
C PRO A 23 -9.35 3.38 -4.36
N LYS A 24 -9.71 2.25 -4.97
CA LYS A 24 -9.13 0.96 -4.57
C LYS A 24 -7.62 0.98 -4.83
N LEU A 25 -6.84 0.52 -3.85
CA LEU A 25 -5.39 0.46 -3.93
C LEU A 25 -4.93 -1.01 -3.97
N ALA A 26 -3.87 -1.26 -4.73
CA ALA A 26 -3.11 -2.50 -4.71
C ALA A 26 -1.63 -2.10 -4.66
N ILE A 27 -0.93 -2.35 -3.56
CA ILE A 27 0.41 -1.85 -3.28
C ILE A 27 1.32 -3.03 -2.90
N CYS A 28 2.48 -3.16 -3.54
CA CYS A 28 3.47 -4.17 -3.20
C CYS A 28 4.09 -3.90 -1.82
N LEU A 29 4.33 -4.94 -1.03
CA LEU A 29 4.89 -4.87 0.33
C LEU A 29 6.26 -5.57 0.47
N TYR A 30 6.88 -5.97 -0.64
CA TYR A 30 8.06 -6.84 -0.61
C TYR A 30 9.40 -6.13 -0.91
N HIS A 31 9.39 -4.84 -1.25
CA HIS A 31 10.62 -4.11 -1.56
C HIS A 31 11.41 -3.73 -0.31
N LYS A 32 10.72 -3.39 0.78
CA LYS A 32 11.34 -3.09 2.07
C LYS A 32 10.66 -3.85 3.21
N PRO A 33 11.43 -4.35 4.20
CA PRO A 33 10.84 -5.01 5.37
C PRO A 33 9.84 -4.13 6.12
N GLU A 34 10.05 -2.81 6.12
CA GLU A 34 9.20 -1.84 6.85
C GLU A 34 7.85 -1.60 6.13
N ASP A 35 7.76 -1.87 4.83
CA ASP A 35 6.57 -1.60 4.02
C ASP A 35 5.32 -2.33 4.57
N ILE A 36 5.49 -3.53 5.15
CA ILE A 36 4.39 -4.30 5.74
C ILE A 36 3.72 -3.58 6.93
N ILE A 37 4.40 -2.61 7.55
CA ILE A 37 3.88 -1.81 8.67
C ILE A 37 3.55 -0.39 8.21
N GLU A 38 4.48 0.27 7.52
CA GLU A 38 4.35 1.69 7.18
C GLU A 38 3.26 1.97 6.15
N ILE A 39 3.10 1.09 5.14
CA ILE A 39 2.12 1.26 4.07
C ILE A 39 0.68 1.14 4.58
N PRO A 40 0.29 0.09 5.34
CA PRO A 40 -1.02 0.06 6.00
C PRO A 40 -1.28 1.28 6.88
N HIS A 41 -0.26 1.70 7.65
CA HIS A 41 -0.39 2.82 8.58
C HIS A 41 -0.70 4.14 7.86
N ILE A 42 0.05 4.47 6.80
CA ILE A 42 -0.19 5.70 6.04
C ILE A 42 -1.51 5.67 5.27
N ILE A 43 -1.93 4.52 4.72
CA ILE A 43 -3.21 4.41 4.02
C ILE A 43 -4.38 4.72 4.98
N LEU A 44 -4.34 4.15 6.19
CA LEU A 44 -5.37 4.38 7.21
C LEU A 44 -5.32 5.81 7.80
N SER A 45 -4.13 6.42 7.88
CA SER A 45 -4.03 7.83 8.30
C SER A 45 -4.59 8.80 7.24
N ILE A 46 -4.50 8.45 5.96
CA ILE A 46 -5.10 9.22 4.86
C ILE A 46 -6.63 9.05 4.85
N ASN A 47 -7.11 7.82 5.01
CA ASN A 47 -8.53 7.50 5.08
C ASN A 47 -8.79 6.28 6.01
N PRO A 48 -9.34 6.50 7.21
CA PRO A 48 -9.56 5.44 8.19
C PRO A 48 -10.67 4.45 7.80
N ASP A 49 -11.49 4.77 6.79
CA ASP A 49 -12.60 3.91 6.35
C ASP A 49 -12.15 2.76 5.44
N TYR A 50 -10.89 2.75 4.99
CA TYR A 50 -10.39 1.67 4.13
C TYR A 50 -10.38 0.34 4.87
N LYS A 51 -10.83 -0.71 4.17
CA LYS A 51 -10.60 -2.10 4.58
C LYS A 51 -9.30 -2.58 3.94
N LEU A 52 -8.47 -3.23 4.75
CA LEU A 52 -7.19 -3.75 4.31
C LEU A 52 -7.24 -5.27 4.15
N ALA A 53 -6.61 -5.79 3.10
CA ALA A 53 -6.40 -7.22 2.89
C ALA A 53 -5.03 -7.46 2.28
N ILE A 54 -4.33 -8.51 2.72
CA ILE A 54 -3.03 -8.90 2.15
C ILE A 54 -3.19 -10.23 1.42
N ARG A 55 -2.52 -10.35 0.27
CA ARG A 55 -2.36 -11.62 -0.42
C ARG A 55 -0.93 -11.79 -0.90
N HIS A 56 -0.44 -13.02 -0.79
CA HIS A 56 0.84 -13.43 -1.34
C HIS A 56 0.61 -14.36 -2.53
N TYR A 57 1.34 -14.15 -3.62
CA TYR A 57 1.07 -14.79 -4.91
C TYR A 57 2.14 -15.78 -5.37
N THR A 58 3.25 -15.93 -4.64
CA THR A 58 4.32 -16.86 -5.01
C THR A 58 4.69 -17.78 -3.85
N THR A 59 5.77 -18.54 -3.99
CA THR A 59 6.43 -19.26 -2.89
C THR A 59 7.76 -18.60 -2.50
N CYS A 60 8.09 -17.46 -3.13
CA CYS A 60 9.31 -16.70 -2.91
C CYS A 60 9.01 -15.49 -2.00
N ASN A 61 9.99 -14.60 -1.79
CA ASN A 61 9.81 -13.42 -0.93
C ASN A 61 9.24 -12.18 -1.66
N TRP A 62 8.89 -12.27 -2.94
CA TRP A 62 8.24 -11.20 -3.71
C TRP A 62 6.75 -11.46 -3.93
N GLU A 63 6.03 -10.48 -4.47
CA GLU A 63 4.60 -10.56 -4.82
C GLU A 63 3.66 -10.71 -3.60
N THR A 64 4.06 -10.11 -2.47
CA THR A 64 3.14 -9.78 -1.37
C THR A 64 2.48 -8.45 -1.66
N VAL A 65 1.15 -8.42 -1.76
CA VAL A 65 0.38 -7.23 -2.15
C VAL A 65 -0.66 -6.90 -1.09
N LEU A 66 -0.71 -5.63 -0.68
CA LEU A 66 -1.78 -5.03 0.12
C LEU A 66 -2.86 -4.45 -0.77
N TYR A 67 -4.10 -4.80 -0.48
CA TYR A 67 -5.30 -4.19 -1.05
C TYR A 67 -5.96 -3.28 -0.02
N ALA A 68 -6.36 -2.08 -0.46
CA ALA A 68 -7.20 -1.17 0.31
C ALA A 68 -8.46 -0.82 -0.49
N TYR A 69 -9.66 -0.96 0.09
CA TYR A 69 -10.93 -0.74 -0.60
C TYR A 69 -12.06 -0.26 0.32
#